data_AF-A0A838DRQ7-F1
#
_entry.id   AF-A0A838DRQ7-F1
#
_cell.length_a   1.000
_cell.length_b   1.000
_cell.length_c   1.000
_cell.angle_alpha   90.00
_cell.angle_beta   90.00
_cell.angle_gamma   90.00
#
_symmetry.space_group_name_H-M   'P 1'
#
loop_
_entity.id
_entity.type
_entity.pdbx_description
1 polymer ?
#
loop_
_entity_poly.entity_id
_entity_poly.type
_entity_poly.pdbx_seq_one_letter_code
_entity_poly.pdbx_strand_id
1 'polypeptide(L)'
;MDSQQTFSRLLDQLGYRSNPYLFSDDTSKDSAQDPIMAELDVTWQEARDKLGIDAIYFVANAPVIYFKRFEALDREEVARLHCNVWNQGRVPLLFVIL
;
A
#
# COMPACT_ATOMS: atom_id res chain seq x y z
N MET A 1 19.09 4.91 8.05
CA MET A 1 18.64 3.58 7.59
C MET A 1 17.95 3.81 6.26
N ASP A 2 18.12 2.89 5.31
CA ASP A 2 17.43 2.97 4.02
C ASP A 2 15.93 2.67 4.21
N SER A 3 15.06 3.53 3.70
CA SER A 3 13.60 3.42 3.88
C SER A 3 13.05 2.12 3.27
N GLN A 4 13.72 1.60 2.24
CA GLN A 4 13.40 0.30 1.63
C GLN A 4 13.71 -0.87 2.58
N GLN A 5 14.82 -0.80 3.32
CA GLN A 5 15.17 -1.82 4.30
C GLN A 5 14.20 -1.82 5.49
N THR A 6 13.82 -0.63 5.98
CA THR A 6 12.80 -0.48 7.03
C THR A 6 11.45 -1.05 6.57
N PHE A 7 11.06 -0.76 5.33
CA PHE A 7 9.82 -1.27 4.75
C PHE A 7 9.79 -2.80 4.65
N SER A 8 10.84 -3.43 4.10
CA SER A 8 10.91 -4.89 4.03
C SER A 8 10.81 -5.52 5.41
N ARG A 9 11.52 -4.97 6.40
CA ARG A 9 11.48 -5.49 7.77
C ARG A 9 10.08 -5.35 8.40
N LEU A 10 9.40 -4.23 8.14
CA LEU A 10 8.04 -4.02 8.62
C LEU A 10 7.07 -5.06 8.03
N LEU A 11 7.16 -5.31 6.72
CA LEU A 11 6.33 -6.33 6.06
C LEU A 11 6.57 -7.73 6.63
N ASP A 12 7.82 -8.06 6.95
CA ASP A 12 8.18 -9.35 7.58
C ASP A 12 7.60 -9.45 9.00
N GLN A 13 7.73 -8.39 9.80
CA GLN A 13 7.23 -8.35 11.18
C GLN A 13 5.70 -8.41 11.26
N LEU A 14 5.01 -7.80 10.30
CA LEU A 14 3.55 -7.82 10.21
C LEU A 14 3.02 -9.08 9.50
N GLY A 15 3.90 -9.92 8.93
CA GLY A 15 3.52 -11.14 8.22
C GLY A 15 2.86 -10.90 6.86
N TYR A 16 3.09 -9.75 6.23
CA TYR A 16 2.47 -9.40 4.95
C TYR A 16 3.29 -9.83 3.72
N ARG A 17 4.59 -10.08 3.85
CA ARG A 17 5.48 -10.39 2.70
C ARG A 17 4.97 -11.55 1.83
N SER A 18 4.43 -12.60 2.44
CA SER A 18 3.90 -13.78 1.73
C SER A 18 2.39 -13.71 1.47
N ASN A 19 1.75 -12.58 1.77
CA ASN A 19 0.29 -12.49 1.69
C ASN A 19 -0.17 -12.19 0.25
N PRO A 20 -1.07 -13.01 -0.33
CA PRO A 20 -1.55 -12.82 -1.69
C PRO A 20 -2.39 -11.56 -1.88
N TYR A 21 -2.80 -10.88 -0.80
CA TYR A 21 -3.54 -9.62 -0.87
C TYR A 21 -2.68 -8.38 -0.61
N LEU A 22 -1.37 -8.52 -0.44
CA LEU A 22 -0.42 -7.40 -0.45
C LEU A 22 0.03 -7.12 -1.90
N PHE A 23 -0.15 -5.90 -2.38
CA PHE A 23 0.33 -5.44 -3.68
C PHE A 23 1.41 -4.38 -3.47
N SER A 24 2.52 -4.52 -4.18
CA SER A 24 3.67 -3.62 -4.20
C SER A 24 4.41 -3.79 -5.53
N ASP A 25 5.31 -2.86 -5.88
CA ASP A 25 6.09 -2.99 -7.12
C ASP A 25 6.97 -4.26 -7.16
N ASP A 26 7.33 -4.81 -5.99
CA ASP A 26 8.12 -6.03 -5.85
C ASP A 26 7.29 -7.33 -6.01
N THR A 27 5.96 -7.23 -6.00
CA THR A 27 5.06 -8.40 -6.10
C THR A 27 4.46 -8.49 -7.49
N SER A 28 5.21 -9.09 -8.42
CA SER A 28 4.66 -9.48 -9.73
C SER A 28 3.67 -10.63 -9.54
N LYS A 29 2.39 -10.40 -9.80
CA LYS A 29 1.34 -11.43 -9.73
C LYS A 29 0.69 -11.61 -11.09
N ASP A 30 0.46 -12.87 -11.45
CA ASP A 30 -0.32 -13.25 -12.62
C ASP A 30 -1.82 -13.11 -12.27
N SER A 31 -2.29 -11.86 -12.18
CA SER A 31 -3.65 -11.50 -11.76
C SER A 31 -4.72 -11.87 -12.81
N ALA A 32 -4.30 -12.35 -13.98
CA ALA A 32 -5.15 -12.55 -15.15
C ALA A 32 -6.18 -13.69 -15.01
N GLN A 33 -6.00 -14.63 -14.08
CA GLN A 33 -6.91 -15.77 -13.90
C GLN A 33 -8.02 -15.55 -12.85
N ASP A 34 -7.91 -14.56 -11.97
CA ASP A 34 -8.88 -14.33 -10.88
C ASP A 34 -9.54 -12.94 -11.00
N PRO A 35 -10.87 -12.86 -11.25
CA PRO A 35 -11.59 -11.60 -11.40
C PRO A 35 -11.44 -10.66 -10.20
N ILE A 36 -11.35 -11.20 -8.98
CA ILE A 36 -11.17 -10.38 -7.77
C ILE A 36 -9.76 -9.78 -7.78
N MET A 37 -8.75 -10.57 -8.13
CA MET A 37 -7.36 -10.09 -8.20
C MET A 37 -7.17 -9.02 -9.28
N ALA A 38 -7.89 -9.12 -10.39
CA ALA A 38 -7.88 -8.10 -11.43
C ALA A 38 -8.47 -6.76 -10.92
N GLU A 39 -9.59 -6.79 -10.19
CA GLU A 39 -10.18 -5.57 -9.59
C GLU A 39 -9.25 -4.95 -8.53
N LEU A 40 -8.62 -5.79 -7.70
CA LEU A 40 -7.63 -5.35 -6.72
C LEU A 40 -6.40 -4.72 -7.38
N ASP A 41 -5.93 -5.30 -8.49
CA ASP A 41 -4.80 -4.76 -9.24
C ASP A 41 -5.13 -3.38 -9.81
N VAL A 42 -6.33 -3.18 -10.39
CA VAL A 42 -6.77 -1.84 -10.84
C VAL A 42 -6.73 -0.83 -9.70
N THR A 43 -7.26 -1.21 -8.52
CA THR A 43 -7.24 -0.34 -7.33
C THR A 43 -5.82 -0.03 -6.87
N TRP A 44 -4.92 -1.02 -6.93
CA TRP A 44 -3.49 -0.84 -6.65
C TRP A 44 -2.84 0.13 -7.64
N GLN A 45 -3.03 -0.04 -8.94
CA GLN A 45 -2.47 0.86 -9.96
C GLN A 45 -2.95 2.30 -9.72
N GLU A 46 -4.24 2.51 -9.42
CA GLU A 46 -4.75 3.85 -9.11
C GLU A 46 -4.12 4.43 -7.84
N ALA A 47 -3.96 3.64 -6.77
CA ALA A 47 -3.33 4.09 -5.54
C ALA A 47 -1.85 4.42 -5.74
N ARG A 48 -1.12 3.60 -6.51
CA ARG A 48 0.28 3.86 -6.85
C ARG A 48 0.41 5.15 -7.66
N ASP A 49 -0.36 5.29 -8.74
CA ASP A 49 -0.18 6.37 -9.70
C ASP A 49 -0.75 7.72 -9.19
N LYS A 50 -1.89 7.71 -8.49
CA LYS A 50 -2.55 8.94 -8.02
C LYS A 50 -2.12 9.36 -6.61
N LEU A 51 -1.84 8.39 -5.73
CA LEU A 51 -1.50 8.64 -4.33
C LEU A 51 -0.01 8.38 -4.04
N GLY A 52 0.75 7.81 -4.97
CA GLY A 52 2.17 7.55 -4.77
C GLY A 52 2.45 6.50 -3.70
N ILE A 53 1.53 5.57 -3.46
CA ILE A 53 1.66 4.56 -2.40
C ILE A 53 2.62 3.45 -2.85
N ASP A 54 3.47 2.97 -1.93
CA ASP A 54 4.50 1.96 -2.20
C ASP A 54 3.98 0.53 -2.06
N ALA A 55 2.96 0.33 -1.21
CA ALA A 55 2.21 -0.92 -1.16
C ALA A 55 0.82 -0.74 -0.56
N ILE A 56 -0.08 -1.66 -0.88
CA ILE A 56 -1.44 -1.70 -0.38
C ILE A 56 -1.79 -3.13 0.03
N TYR A 57 -2.44 -3.29 1.17
CA TYR A 57 -2.97 -4.57 1.63
C TYR A 57 -4.50 -4.54 1.61
N PHE A 58 -5.06 -5.56 0.98
CA PHE A 58 -6.50 -5.74 0.85
C PHE A 58 -7.05 -6.79 1.81
N VAL A 59 -8.27 -6.56 2.27
CA VAL A 59 -9.11 -7.59 2.88
C VAL A 59 -10.37 -7.71 2.02
N ALA A 60 -10.59 -8.90 1.47
CA ALA A 60 -11.55 -9.12 0.40
C ALA A 60 -11.28 -8.15 -0.78
N ASN A 61 -12.22 -7.24 -1.08
CA ASN A 61 -12.12 -6.28 -2.18
C ASN A 61 -11.86 -4.83 -1.72
N ALA A 62 -11.47 -4.63 -0.45
CA ALA A 62 -11.23 -3.28 0.06
C ALA A 62 -9.80 -3.08 0.54
N PRO A 63 -9.21 -1.92 0.21
CA PRO A 63 -7.91 -1.56 0.74
C PRO A 63 -8.05 -1.23 2.22
N VAL A 64 -7.26 -1.90 3.04
CA VAL A 64 -7.30 -1.74 4.51
C VAL A 64 -6.01 -1.10 5.01
N ILE A 65 -4.90 -1.28 4.32
CA ILE A 65 -3.62 -0.71 4.74
C ILE A 65 -2.89 -0.13 3.54
N TYR A 66 -2.40 1.09 3.69
CA TYR A 66 -1.52 1.76 2.73
C TYR A 66 -0.15 1.96 3.36
N PHE A 67 0.91 1.68 2.60
CA PHE A 67 2.29 1.87 3.00
C PHE A 67 2.91 2.94 2.13
N LYS A 68 3.43 4.00 2.76
CA LYS A 68 4.19 5.05 2.10
C LYS A 68 5.56 5.20 2.75
N ARG A 69 6.60 5.12 1.94
CA ARG A 69 7.98 5.39 2.31
C ARG A 69 8.31 6.85 2.04
N PHE A 70 9.09 7.43 2.95
CA PHE A 70 9.62 8.77 2.86
C PHE A 70 11.13 8.71 3.10
N GLU A 71 11.92 9.33 2.21
CA GLU A 71 13.36 9.51 2.45
C GLU A 71 13.64 10.60 3.48
N ALA A 72 12.74 11.57 3.57
CA ALA A 72 12.72 12.62 4.58
C ALA A 72 11.26 12.94 4.94
N LEU A 73 11.02 13.32 6.21
CA LEU A 73 9.68 13.64 6.68
C LEU A 73 9.14 14.89 5.95
N ASP A 74 8.12 14.67 5.12
CA ASP A 74 7.32 15.73 4.51
C ASP A 74 5.95 15.78 5.18
N ARG A 75 5.73 16.80 6.02
CA ARG A 75 4.51 16.94 6.82
C ARG A 75 3.29 17.30 5.95
N GLU A 76 3.50 18.07 4.90
CA GLU A 76 2.42 18.49 4.00
C GLU A 76 1.92 17.29 3.20
N GLU A 77 2.86 16.48 2.70
CA GLU A 77 2.53 15.26 1.98
C GLU A 77 1.85 14.23 2.88
N VAL A 78 2.32 14.04 4.12
CA VAL A 78 1.66 13.16 5.10
C VAL A 78 0.22 13.62 5.37
N ALA A 79 -0.02 14.93 5.54
CA ALA A 79 -1.35 15.47 5.75
C ALA A 79 -2.25 15.28 4.52
N ARG A 80 -1.71 15.50 3.32
CA ARG A 80 -2.43 15.29 2.04
C ARG A 80 -2.83 13.83 1.87
N LEU A 81 -1.90 12.91 2.11
CA LEU A 81 -2.17 11.47 2.03
C LEU A 81 -3.21 11.04 3.06
N HIS A 82 -3.10 11.52 4.30
CA HIS A 82 -4.09 11.26 5.33
C HIS A 82 -5.50 11.69 4.88
N CYS A 83 -5.66 12.91 4.37
CA CYS A 83 -6.95 13.39 3.85
C CYS A 83 -7.46 12.53 2.69
N ASN A 84 -6.60 12.20 1.72
CA ASN A 84 -6.98 11.42 0.55
C ASN A 84 -7.41 9.99 0.90
N VAL A 85 -6.69 9.35 1.80
CA VAL A 85 -6.95 7.97 2.28
C VAL A 85 -8.23 7.96 3.13
N TRP A 86 -8.41 8.94 4.01
CA TRP A 86 -9.59 9.02 4.89
C TRP A 86 -10.90 9.27 4.12
N ASN A 87 -10.83 10.03 3.02
CA ASN A 87 -11.99 10.30 2.16
C ASN A 87 -12.51 9.05 1.40
N GLN A 88 -11.79 7.93 1.42
CA GLN A 88 -12.23 6.68 0.76
C GLN A 88 -13.24 5.87 1.61
N GLY A 89 -13.59 6.33 2.81
CA GLY A 89 -14.76 5.85 3.57
C GLY A 89 -14.63 4.48 4.25
N ARG A 90 -13.55 3.74 4.05
CA ARG A 90 -13.24 2.48 4.77
C ARG A 90 -11.94 2.64 5.53
N VAL A 91 -11.97 3.01 6.81
CA VAL A 91 -10.82 3.32 7.70
C VAL A 91 -9.53 2.59 7.30
N PRO A 92 -8.69 3.16 6.42
CA PRO A 92 -7.47 2.50 6.03
C PRO A 92 -6.38 2.91 7.02
N LEU A 93 -5.63 1.93 7.53
CA LEU A 93 -4.44 2.20 8.32
C LEU A 93 -3.34 2.72 7.37
N LEU A 94 -2.84 3.92 7.61
CA LEU A 94 -1.70 4.47 6.87
C LEU A 94 -0.42 4.29 7.71
N PHE A 95 0.53 3.51 7.20
CA PHE A 95 1.87 3.42 7.76
C PHE A 95 2.82 4.37 7.02
N VAL A 96 3.33 5.36 7.75
CA VAL A 96 4.40 6.26 7.29
C VAL A 96 5.73 5.69 7.73
N ILE A 97 6.61 5.43 6.78
CA ILE A 97 7.92 4.80 7.03
C ILE A 97 9.01 5.81 6.70
N LEU A 98 9.84 6.11 7.70
CA LEU A 98 11.01 6.98 7.63
C LEU A 98 12.30 6.17 7.67
#